data_AF-A0A5B7DFU7-F1
#
_entry.id   AF-A0A5B7DFU7-F1
#
_cell.length_a   1.000
_cell.length_b   1.000
_cell.length_c   1.000
_cell.angle_alpha   90.00
_cell.angle_beta   90.00
_cell.angle_gamma   90.00
#
_symmetry.space_group_name_H-M   'P 1'
#
loop_
_entity.id
_entity.type
_entity.pdbx_description
1 polymer ?
#
loop_
_entity_poly.entity_id
_entity_poly.type
_entity_poly.pdbx_seq_one_letter_code
_entity_poly.pdbx_strand_id
1 'polypeptide(L)'
;MWTRRDIKDFKESIKREGGDSVIKVGHGETVTVRVPTHEDGTCLFWEFATDNYDIGFGVYFEWTKDSSNVVSVHISESEDEEEEEEPEGEGDDVERLAGRKSESGRPAQSVIIPVYRRDCYEEVYAGSHSYPGTGVYLLKFDNSYSLWRSKTLYYRVYYTR
;
A
#
# COMPACT_ATOMS: atom_id res chain seq x y z
N MET A 1 -8.38 -9.06 -4.84
CA MET A 1 -9.18 -7.94 -4.28
C MET A 1 -10.66 -8.25 -4.45
N TRP A 2 -11.49 -7.70 -3.58
CA TRP A 2 -12.95 -7.73 -3.61
C TRP A 2 -13.50 -6.47 -2.96
N THR A 3 -14.82 -6.25 -3.03
CA THR A 3 -15.49 -5.13 -2.36
C THR A 3 -16.58 -5.62 -1.40
N ARG A 4 -16.94 -4.78 -0.42
CA ARG A 4 -18.02 -5.02 0.55
C ARG A 4 -18.90 -3.78 0.69
N ARG A 5 -20.21 -3.97 0.91
CA ARG A 5 -21.22 -2.88 0.92
C ARG A 5 -21.47 -2.26 2.30
N ASP A 6 -20.85 -2.79 3.34
CA ASP A 6 -20.97 -2.36 4.73
C ASP A 6 -20.05 -1.17 5.06
N ILE A 7 -19.94 -0.19 4.15
CA ILE A 7 -19.00 0.94 4.28
C ILE A 7 -19.24 1.80 5.50
N LYS A 8 -20.50 1.98 5.91
CA LYS A 8 -20.83 2.75 7.13
C LYS A 8 -20.31 2.04 8.38
N ASP A 9 -20.65 0.76 8.52
CA ASP A 9 -20.26 -0.06 9.66
C ASP A 9 -18.73 -0.19 9.74
N PHE A 10 -18.06 -0.34 8.59
CA PHE A 10 -16.60 -0.35 8.50
C PHE A 10 -15.99 0.98 9.00
N LYS A 11 -16.43 2.13 8.47
CA LYS A 11 -15.90 3.43 8.92
C LYS A 11 -16.14 3.67 10.41
N GLU A 12 -17.30 3.27 10.93
CA GLU A 12 -17.61 3.36 12.36
C GLU A 12 -16.73 2.43 13.21
N SER A 13 -16.46 1.20 12.74
CA SER A 13 -15.57 0.28 13.45
C SER A 13 -14.15 0.82 13.51
N ILE A 14 -13.61 1.34 12.41
CA ILE A 14 -12.27 1.95 12.36
C ILE A 14 -12.18 3.15 13.32
N LYS A 15 -13.19 4.02 13.33
CA LYS A 15 -13.24 5.16 14.27
C LYS A 15 -13.25 4.73 15.73
N ARG A 16 -13.91 3.60 16.05
CA ARG A 16 -14.01 3.06 17.41
C ARG A 16 -12.76 2.31 17.86
N GLU A 17 -12.09 1.60 16.95
CA GLU A 17 -10.78 0.97 17.20
C GLU A 17 -9.75 2.03 17.62
N GLY A 18 -9.86 3.25 17.07
CA GLY A 18 -8.98 4.37 17.40
C GLY A 18 -7.58 4.22 16.78
N GLY A 19 -6.66 5.11 17.17
CA GLY A 19 -5.28 5.11 16.67
C GLY A 19 -5.11 5.69 15.26
N ASP A 20 -4.02 5.30 14.60
CA ASP A 20 -3.57 5.85 13.31
C ASP A 20 -4.23 5.18 12.08
N SER A 21 -5.43 4.61 12.26
CA SER A 21 -6.22 3.91 11.23
C SER A 21 -7.09 4.85 10.38
N VAL A 22 -7.15 6.14 10.75
CA VAL A 22 -7.79 7.21 9.97
C VAL A 22 -6.73 8.25 9.60
N ILE A 23 -6.47 8.39 8.30
CA ILE A 23 -5.42 9.28 7.78
C ILE A 23 -6.05 10.31 6.86
N LYS A 24 -5.60 11.56 6.96
CA LYS A 24 -5.90 12.58 5.96
C LYS A 24 -4.81 12.56 4.89
N VAL A 25 -5.19 12.23 3.66
CA VAL A 25 -4.32 12.32 2.49
C VAL A 25 -4.56 13.68 1.83
N GLY A 26 -3.56 14.56 1.86
CA GLY A 26 -3.58 15.87 1.25
C GLY A 26 -3.73 15.82 -0.27
N HIS A 27 -4.06 16.96 -0.87
CA HIS A 27 -4.10 17.09 -2.33
C HIS A 27 -2.66 17.10 -2.86
N GLY A 28 -2.37 16.38 -3.94
CA GLY A 28 -0.98 16.22 -4.39
C GLY A 28 -0.12 15.27 -3.53
N GLU A 29 -0.68 14.66 -2.48
CA GLU A 29 0.08 13.75 -1.61
C GLU A 29 -0.11 12.28 -2.00
N THR A 30 0.93 11.49 -1.76
CA THR A 30 0.87 10.04 -1.70
C THR A 30 1.23 9.60 -0.28
N VAL A 31 0.35 8.79 0.32
CA VAL A 31 0.60 8.14 1.61
C VAL A 31 0.99 6.70 1.37
N THR A 32 2.13 6.27 1.91
CA THR A 32 2.57 4.87 1.88
C THR A 32 2.52 4.27 3.28
N VAL A 33 1.65 3.29 3.48
CA VAL A 33 1.62 2.47 4.70
C VAL A 33 2.57 1.29 4.49
N ARG A 34 3.63 1.24 5.29
CA ARG A 34 4.64 0.18 5.28
C ARG A 34 4.27 -0.90 6.30
N VAL A 35 4.05 -2.12 5.82
CA VAL A 35 3.62 -3.26 6.63
C VAL A 35 4.63 -4.40 6.49
N PRO A 36 5.54 -4.55 7.46
CA PRO A 36 6.50 -5.66 7.48
C PRO A 36 5.81 -7.01 7.59
N THR A 37 6.40 -8.04 6.96
CA THR A 37 5.95 -9.43 7.13
C THR A 37 6.23 -9.91 8.54
N HIS A 38 5.25 -10.55 9.18
CA HIS A 38 5.43 -11.14 10.51
C HIS A 38 5.92 -12.59 10.40
N GLU A 39 6.83 -13.03 11.27
CA GLU A 39 7.40 -14.40 11.23
C GLU A 39 6.34 -15.50 11.39
N ASP A 40 5.31 -15.25 12.21
CA ASP A 40 4.16 -16.16 12.39
C ASP A 40 3.03 -15.98 11.35
N GLY A 41 3.20 -15.06 10.39
CA GLY A 41 2.21 -14.75 9.36
C GLY A 41 2.52 -15.43 8.03
N THR A 42 1.48 -15.67 7.24
CA THR A 42 1.58 -16.25 5.90
C THR A 42 0.90 -15.40 4.83
N CYS A 43 0.08 -14.43 5.23
CA CYS A 43 -0.72 -13.62 4.33
C CYS A 43 -1.01 -12.25 4.94
N LEU A 44 -0.92 -11.20 4.12
CA LEU A 44 -1.40 -9.86 4.47
C LEU A 44 -2.84 -9.71 4.02
N PHE A 45 -3.68 -9.11 4.86
CA PHE A 45 -5.00 -8.63 4.52
C PHE A 45 -5.06 -7.11 4.70
N TRP A 46 -5.81 -6.45 3.83
CA TRP A 46 -6.07 -5.03 3.91
C TRP A 46 -7.52 -4.71 3.57
N GLU A 47 -8.02 -3.65 4.19
CA GLU A 47 -9.34 -3.08 3.95
C GLU A 47 -9.22 -1.56 3.98
N PHE A 48 -9.92 -0.86 3.09
CA PHE A 48 -9.93 0.59 3.09
C PHE A 48 -11.19 1.19 2.46
N ALA A 49 -11.48 2.43 2.87
CA ALA A 49 -12.55 3.26 2.34
C ALA A 49 -12.20 4.75 2.49
N THR A 50 -12.84 5.60 1.71
CA THR A 50 -12.72 7.07 1.81
C THR A 50 -14.08 7.72 2.04
N ASP A 51 -14.11 9.00 2.47
CA ASP A 51 -15.39 9.67 2.73
C ASP A 51 -16.22 10.02 1.49
N ASN A 52 -15.65 10.74 0.52
CA ASN A 52 -16.45 11.42 -0.51
C ASN A 52 -15.95 11.23 -1.95
N TYR A 53 -14.73 10.73 -2.14
CA TYR A 53 -14.06 10.71 -3.43
C TYR A 53 -13.17 9.49 -3.53
N ASP A 54 -12.88 9.08 -4.74
CA ASP A 54 -11.94 8.00 -5.03
C ASP A 54 -10.51 8.35 -4.59
N ILE A 55 -9.65 7.33 -4.53
CA ILE A 55 -8.20 7.50 -4.32
C ILE A 55 -7.47 6.46 -5.16
N GLY A 56 -6.25 6.77 -5.59
CA GLY A 56 -5.36 5.78 -6.19
C GLY A 56 -4.94 4.77 -5.13
N PHE A 57 -4.98 3.48 -5.48
CA PHE A 57 -4.50 2.41 -4.59
C PHE A 57 -3.66 1.40 -5.35
N GLY A 58 -2.48 1.11 -4.82
CA GLY A 58 -1.60 0.04 -5.27
C GLY A 58 -0.86 -0.62 -4.11
N VAL A 59 -0.28 -1.78 -4.39
CA VAL A 59 0.48 -2.57 -3.42
C VAL A 59 1.79 -2.99 -4.07
N TYR A 60 2.89 -2.71 -3.39
CA TYR A 60 4.23 -3.17 -3.75
C TYR A 60 4.80 -4.02 -2.63
N PHE A 61 5.80 -4.82 -2.93
CA PHE A 61 6.56 -5.57 -1.96
C PHE A 61 8.05 -5.20 -2.06
N GLU A 62 8.59 -4.67 -0.97
CA GLU A 62 9.99 -4.28 -0.83
C GLU A 62 10.78 -5.44 -0.21
N TRP A 63 11.76 -5.97 -0.95
CA TRP A 63 12.60 -7.07 -0.53
C TRP A 63 13.70 -6.57 0.42
N THR A 64 13.48 -6.72 1.72
CA THR A 64 14.42 -6.31 2.77
C THR A 64 14.45 -7.32 3.92
N LYS A 65 15.58 -7.36 4.64
CA LYS A 65 15.76 -8.16 5.85
C LYS A 65 15.55 -7.36 7.14
N ASP A 66 15.22 -6.08 7.04
CA ASP A 66 15.04 -5.22 8.21
C ASP A 66 13.80 -5.68 9.01
N SER A 67 14.07 -6.20 10.21
CA SER A 67 13.14 -6.97 11.05
C SER A 67 12.26 -6.11 11.97
N SER A 68 11.92 -4.89 11.56
CA SER A 68 10.93 -4.13 12.32
C SER A 68 9.57 -4.77 12.09
N ASN A 69 8.85 -5.15 13.16
CA ASN A 69 7.44 -5.56 13.07
C ASN A 69 6.48 -4.37 13.21
N VAL A 70 7.01 -3.14 13.18
CA VAL A 70 6.23 -1.92 13.41
C VAL A 70 5.70 -1.39 12.08
N VAL A 71 4.38 -1.27 11.98
CA VAL A 71 3.72 -0.59 10.87
C VAL A 71 4.05 0.89 10.94
N SER A 72 4.39 1.49 9.80
CA SER A 72 4.72 2.92 9.71
C SER A 72 4.04 3.58 8.52
N VAL A 73 3.82 4.89 8.62
CA VAL A 73 3.14 5.69 7.60
C VAL A 73 4.11 6.76 7.11
N HIS A 74 4.30 6.84 5.78
CA HIS A 74 5.11 7.86 5.13
C HIS A 74 4.23 8.70 4.22
N ILE A 75 4.43 10.02 4.24
CA ILE A 75 3.70 10.97 3.41
C ILE A 75 4.73 11.65 2.49
N SER A 76 4.45 11.66 1.19
CA SER A 76 5.25 12.36 0.18
C SER A 76 4.34 13.31 -0.60
N GLU A 77 4.83 14.52 -0.86
CA GLU A 77 4.24 15.46 -1.80
C GLU A 77 4.83 15.14 -3.18
N SER A 78 3.99 14.98 -4.20
CA SER A 78 4.43 14.49 -5.51
C SER A 78 5.15 15.58 -6.31
N GLU A 79 6.46 15.74 -6.08
CA GLU A 79 7.40 16.38 -7.02
C GLU A 79 8.65 15.51 -7.33
N ASP A 80 8.86 14.36 -6.67
CA ASP A 80 10.09 13.55 -6.81
C ASP A 80 9.84 12.06 -7.12
N GLU A 81 9.21 11.74 -8.24
CA GLU A 81 9.45 10.45 -8.90
C GLU A 81 9.99 10.74 -10.32
N GLU A 82 11.33 10.86 -10.39
CA GLU A 82 12.11 10.80 -11.64
C GLU A 82 11.63 9.60 -12.47
N GLU A 83 11.38 9.81 -13.77
CA GLU A 83 11.03 8.76 -14.73
C GLU A 83 12.02 7.58 -14.62
N GLU A 84 11.62 6.47 -14.01
CA GLU A 84 12.38 5.22 -14.11
C GLU A 84 12.19 4.68 -15.54
N GLU A 85 13.17 4.93 -16.42
CA GLU A 85 13.26 4.28 -17.73
C GLU A 85 13.29 2.74 -17.53
N GLU A 86 12.29 2.03 -18.06
CA GLU A 86 12.30 0.57 -18.07
C GLU A 86 13.43 0.04 -18.98
N PRO A 87 14.34 -0.82 -18.49
CA PRO A 87 15.23 -1.53 -19.38
C PRO A 87 14.48 -2.71 -20.01
N GLU A 88 14.25 -2.65 -21.32
CA GLU A 88 13.88 -3.81 -22.13
C GLU A 88 14.96 -4.91 -21.98
N GLY A 89 14.59 -6.08 -21.44
CA GLY A 89 15.53 -7.19 -21.26
C GLY A 89 14.87 -8.52 -20.88
N GLU A 90 14.71 -9.38 -21.89
CA GLU A 90 14.36 -10.81 -21.84
C GLU A 90 15.19 -11.63 -20.82
N GLY A 91 14.54 -12.53 -20.07
CA GLY A 91 15.22 -13.63 -19.37
C GLY A 91 14.54 -14.12 -18.09
N ASP A 92 13.81 -15.23 -18.23
CA ASP A 92 13.22 -16.06 -17.17
C ASP A 92 14.29 -16.63 -16.21
N ASP A 93 14.45 -16.04 -15.01
CA ASP A 93 15.09 -16.70 -13.85
C ASP A 93 14.71 -15.99 -12.53
N VAL A 94 13.72 -16.55 -11.83
CA VAL A 94 13.05 -15.94 -10.65
C VAL A 94 13.94 -15.96 -9.39
N GLU A 95 15.05 -16.71 -9.38
CA GLU A 95 15.91 -16.91 -8.20
C GLU A 95 17.05 -15.87 -8.05
N ARG A 96 17.27 -14.97 -9.03
CA ARG A 96 18.43 -14.06 -9.06
C ARG A 96 18.18 -12.65 -8.52
N LEU A 97 16.94 -12.30 -8.15
CA LEU A 97 16.57 -10.96 -7.68
C LEU A 97 16.98 -10.68 -6.23
N ALA A 98 17.36 -11.69 -5.45
CA ALA A 98 17.71 -11.55 -4.03
C ALA A 98 19.04 -10.80 -3.75
N GLY A 99 19.78 -10.36 -4.77
CA GLY A 99 21.11 -9.75 -4.63
C GLY A 99 21.31 -8.40 -5.33
N ARG A 100 20.33 -7.89 -6.08
CA ARG A 100 20.50 -6.64 -6.83
C ARG A 100 20.07 -5.46 -5.95
N LYS A 101 21.04 -4.85 -5.26
CA LYS A 101 20.88 -3.44 -4.87
C LYS A 101 20.59 -2.67 -6.16
N SER A 102 19.55 -1.85 -6.21
CA SER A 102 19.41 -0.89 -7.30
C SER A 102 20.68 -0.02 -7.33
N GLU A 103 21.01 0.56 -8.49
CA GLU A 103 22.11 1.53 -8.58
C GLU A 103 21.89 2.75 -7.66
N SER A 104 20.66 2.95 -7.16
CA SER A 104 20.28 3.96 -6.18
C SER A 104 20.41 3.53 -4.70
N GLY A 105 20.88 2.31 -4.42
CA GLY A 105 21.04 1.77 -3.05
C GLY A 105 19.72 1.45 -2.34
N ARG A 106 18.58 1.57 -3.04
CA ARG A 106 17.25 1.23 -2.53
C ARG A 106 17.01 -0.29 -2.63
N PRO A 107 16.23 -0.88 -1.71
CA PRO A 107 15.85 -2.29 -1.82
C PRO A 107 15.02 -2.54 -3.08
N ALA A 108 15.13 -3.73 -3.67
CA ALA A 108 14.33 -4.10 -4.84
C ALA A 108 12.83 -4.14 -4.48
N GLN A 109 11.97 -3.69 -5.40
CA GLN A 109 10.52 -3.69 -5.23
C GLN A 109 9.83 -4.51 -6.32
N SER A 110 8.78 -5.25 -5.95
CA SER A 110 7.90 -5.98 -6.87
C SER A 110 6.49 -5.41 -6.82
N VAL A 111 5.86 -5.25 -7.97
CA VAL A 111 4.46 -4.80 -8.08
C VAL A 111 3.53 -5.97 -7.77
N ILE A 112 2.71 -5.83 -6.73
CA ILE A 112 1.65 -6.81 -6.39
C ILE A 112 0.32 -6.37 -6.99
N ILE A 113 -0.02 -5.09 -6.82
CA ILE A 113 -1.20 -4.45 -7.39
C ILE A 113 -0.76 -3.10 -7.95
N PRO A 114 -0.87 -2.86 -9.28
CA PRO A 114 -0.58 -1.56 -9.85
C PRO A 114 -1.52 -0.48 -9.30
N VAL A 115 -1.02 0.75 -9.21
CA VAL A 115 -1.82 1.88 -8.72
C VAL A 115 -2.89 2.22 -9.74
N TYR A 116 -4.15 2.11 -9.32
CA TYR A 116 -5.30 2.61 -10.07
C TYR A 116 -6.31 3.24 -9.13
N ARG A 117 -7.10 4.17 -9.68
CA ARG A 117 -8.17 4.85 -8.95
C ARG A 117 -9.27 3.85 -8.53
N ARG A 118 -9.73 3.98 -7.29
CA ARG A 118 -10.76 3.12 -6.67
C ARG A 118 -11.88 3.98 -6.10
N ASP A 119 -13.11 3.69 -6.48
CA ASP A 119 -14.33 4.30 -5.94
C ASP A 119 -14.66 3.78 -4.52
N CYS A 120 -13.66 3.77 -3.65
CA CYS A 120 -13.73 3.29 -2.27
C CYS A 120 -14.48 4.24 -1.31
N TYR A 121 -15.13 5.27 -1.88
CA TYR A 121 -16.14 6.07 -1.19
C TYR A 121 -17.53 5.45 -1.29
N GLU A 122 -17.74 4.50 -2.21
CA GLU A 122 -19.02 3.79 -2.42
C GLU A 122 -19.05 2.44 -1.68
N GLU A 123 -17.99 1.65 -1.78
CA GLU A 123 -17.84 0.33 -1.15
C GLU A 123 -16.49 0.21 -0.42
N VAL A 124 -16.40 -0.66 0.57
CA VAL A 124 -15.12 -1.01 1.21
C VAL A 124 -14.32 -1.84 0.24
N TYR A 125 -13.11 -1.40 -0.11
CA TYR A 125 -12.18 -2.20 -0.89
C TYR A 125 -11.33 -3.07 0.03
N ALA A 126 -11.18 -4.33 -0.32
CA ALA A 126 -10.42 -5.29 0.46
C ALA A 126 -9.57 -6.20 -0.42
N GLY A 127 -8.52 -6.76 0.16
CA GLY A 127 -7.68 -7.71 -0.53
C GLY A 127 -6.76 -8.47 0.41
N SER A 128 -6.08 -9.44 -0.17
CA SER A 128 -5.09 -10.23 0.52
C SER A 128 -3.97 -10.63 -0.43
N HIS A 129 -2.80 -10.91 0.13
CA HIS A 129 -1.65 -11.44 -0.61
C HIS A 129 -0.82 -12.35 0.29
N SER A 130 -0.65 -13.62 -0.11
CA SER A 130 0.26 -14.55 0.55
C SER A 130 1.67 -13.99 0.52
N TYR A 131 2.42 -14.16 1.61
CA TYR A 131 3.77 -13.63 1.71
C TYR A 131 4.67 -14.26 0.64
N PRO A 132 5.26 -13.47 -0.28
CA PRO A 132 6.18 -14.00 -1.27
C PRO A 132 7.56 -14.31 -0.65
N GLY A 133 7.83 -13.79 0.54
CA GLY A 133 9.04 -13.97 1.33
C GLY A 133 9.06 -12.99 2.49
N THR A 134 10.23 -12.79 3.12
CA THR A 134 10.43 -11.75 4.14
C THR A 134 10.65 -10.40 3.47
N GLY A 135 9.95 -9.37 3.93
CA GLY A 135 10.06 -8.02 3.39
C GLY A 135 9.01 -7.08 3.95
N VAL A 136 8.71 -6.01 3.22
CA VAL A 136 7.76 -4.97 3.64
C VAL A 136 6.76 -4.69 2.53
N TYR A 137 5.48 -4.83 2.81
CA TYR A 137 4.42 -4.37 1.91
C TYR A 137 4.32 -2.85 1.94
N LEU A 138 4.16 -2.25 0.77
CA LEU A 138 3.95 -0.82 0.59
C LEU A 138 2.54 -0.60 0.02
N LEU A 139 1.60 -0.24 0.89
CA LEU A 139 0.25 0.14 0.47
C LEU A 139 0.29 1.62 0.12
N LYS A 140 0.29 1.93 -1.18
CA LYS A 140 0.31 3.29 -1.70
C LYS A 140 -1.12 3.80 -1.88
N PHE A 141 -1.47 4.85 -1.14
CA PHE A 141 -2.70 5.63 -1.27
C PHE A 141 -2.36 6.95 -1.96
N ASP A 142 -2.60 6.99 -3.25
CA ASP A 142 -2.15 8.04 -4.15
C ASP A 142 -3.26 9.07 -4.39
N ASN A 143 -3.02 10.30 -3.98
CA ASN A 143 -3.87 11.45 -4.23
C ASN A 143 -3.13 12.56 -5.01
N SER A 144 -2.02 12.22 -5.67
CA SER A 144 -1.19 13.13 -6.49
C SER A 144 -2.01 13.84 -7.58
N TYR A 145 -2.97 13.13 -8.18
CA TYR A 145 -3.84 13.67 -9.22
C TYR A 145 -4.87 14.70 -8.73
N SER A 146 -5.11 14.81 -7.42
CA SER A 146 -6.09 15.75 -6.89
C SER A 146 -5.47 17.12 -6.66
N LEU A 147 -5.96 18.13 -7.39
CA LEU A 147 -5.50 19.52 -7.25
C LEU A 147 -6.07 20.25 -6.02
N TRP A 148 -7.26 19.86 -5.56
CA TRP A 148 -8.01 20.67 -4.56
C TRP A 148 -8.66 19.85 -3.44
N ARG A 149 -8.57 18.52 -3.51
CA ARG A 149 -9.38 17.62 -2.67
C ARG A 149 -8.48 16.70 -1.87
N SER A 150 -8.39 16.95 -0.57
CA SER A 150 -7.90 15.94 0.38
C SER A 150 -8.89 14.78 0.51
N LYS A 151 -8.40 13.61 0.94
CA LYS A 151 -9.19 12.42 1.25
C LYS A 151 -9.07 12.10 2.72
N THR A 152 -10.18 11.73 3.36
CA THR A 152 -10.15 11.03 4.65
C THR A 152 -10.15 9.55 4.34
N LEU A 153 -9.03 8.88 4.61
CA LEU A 153 -8.82 7.46 4.42
C LEU A 153 -9.08 6.71 5.73
N TYR A 154 -9.89 5.68 5.67
CA TYR A 154 -10.08 4.68 6.72
C TYR A 154 -9.43 3.40 6.23
N TYR A 155 -8.51 2.83 6.99
CA TYR A 155 -7.87 1.58 6.58
C TYR A 155 -7.64 0.65 7.78
N ARG A 156 -7.48 -0.62 7.47
CA ARG A 156 -7.07 -1.65 8.42
C ARG A 156 -6.19 -2.66 7.70
N VAL A 157 -5.13 -3.09 8.38
CA VAL A 157 -4.23 -4.16 7.93
C VAL A 157 -4.04 -5.17 9.04
N TYR A 158 -3.94 -6.44 8.67
CA TYR A 158 -3.67 -7.53 9.61
C TYR A 158 -3.07 -8.71 8.85
N TYR A 159 -2.36 -9.58 9.57
CA TYR A 159 -1.86 -10.82 9.00
C TYR A 159 -2.64 -12.02 9.52
N THR A 160 -2.60 -13.12 8.78
CA THR A 160 -3.11 -14.42 9.22
C THR A 160 -2.00 -15.45 9.21
N ARG A 161 -2.23 -16.57 9.92
CA ARG A 161 -1.39 -17.76 9.88
C ARG A 161 -1.92 -18.77 8.88
#